data_AF-A0A914UNW3-F1
#
_entry.id   AF-A0A914UNW3-F1
#
_cell.length_a   1.000
_cell.length_b   1.000
_cell.length_c   1.000
_cell.angle_alpha   90.00
_cell.angle_beta   90.00
_cell.angle_gamma   90.00
#
_symmetry.space_group_name_H-M   'P 1'
#
loop_
_entity.id
_entity.type
_entity.pdbx_description
1 polymer ?
#
loop_
_entity_poly.entity_id
_entity_poly.type
_entity_poly.pdbx_seq_one_letter_code
_entity_poly.pdbx_strand_id
1 'polypeptide(L)'
;MMCQGRSHSLSALPFADALVERGHDVTFYFEVQAPETLPLGNGVKQALLHLDSDQAQLVEEWKAFQDFIWNVRYDGITLLQPYQACANSFNDALISKANQYWATANQTWDLIFVDGLFASSGYAMALLNRHKTPYITFQTTELLDNHVYSLALSRWYSSTRPMLVPFDFSINNFFHRLQHCYESMKVFVTVHFFGEKIVQDAVSKAGVTDFSWDILMNSAAMTLSDYVDGWMFAQSVANDFIKIGAHCPAAVDQLTDSSLNAFVNDETSKGTILIAFGTFAQWNFASDALKRAFVEAFNNLPGIASLIGLKNKENGQISYT
;
A
#
# COMPACT_ATOMS: atom_id res chain seq x y z
N MET A 1 7.58 -11.82 3.71
CA MET A 1 6.84 -10.69 3.14
C MET A 1 5.56 -10.47 3.94
N MET A 2 5.08 -9.23 4.03
CA MET A 2 3.81 -8.87 4.67
C MET A 2 2.90 -8.33 3.57
N CYS A 3 1.77 -8.99 3.32
CA CYS A 3 0.84 -8.66 2.23
C CYS A 3 0.15 -7.30 2.42
N GLN A 4 -0.06 -6.90 3.68
CA GLN A 4 -0.43 -5.54 4.06
C GLN A 4 0.80 -4.88 4.64
N GLY A 5 1.49 -4.05 3.86
CA GLY A 5 2.77 -3.50 4.27
C GLY A 5 2.70 -2.68 5.56
N ARG A 6 3.78 -2.70 6.36
CA ARG A 6 3.96 -1.82 7.53
C ARG A 6 3.61 -0.35 7.26
N SER A 7 3.87 0.16 6.06
CA SER A 7 3.55 1.54 5.68
C SER A 7 2.04 1.83 5.69
N HIS A 8 1.19 0.86 5.34
CA HIS A 8 -0.26 1.03 5.30
C HIS A 8 -0.84 1.07 6.71
N SER A 9 -0.34 0.21 7.59
CA SER A 9 -0.78 0.16 8.98
C SER A 9 -0.36 1.40 9.76
N LEU A 10 0.83 1.93 9.47
CA LEU A 10 1.33 3.14 10.11
C LEU A 10 0.51 4.38 9.73
N SER A 11 -0.13 4.42 8.56
CA SER A 11 -1.00 5.54 8.22
C SER A 11 -2.36 5.48 8.94
N ALA A 12 -2.82 4.28 9.30
CA ALA A 12 -3.99 4.08 10.17
C ALA A 12 -3.68 4.28 11.67
N LEU A 13 -2.40 4.27 12.07
CA LEU A 13 -2.02 4.26 13.49
C LEU A 13 -2.51 5.48 14.29
N PRO A 14 -2.44 6.73 13.79
CA PRO A 14 -2.94 7.89 14.53
C PRO A 14 -4.43 7.80 14.87
N PHE A 15 -5.21 7.20 13.97
CA PHE A 15 -6.62 6.94 14.21
C PHE A 15 -6.81 5.84 15.28
N ALA A 16 -6.01 4.78 15.23
CA ALA A 16 -6.01 3.73 16.25
C ALA A 16 -5.63 4.25 17.63
N ASP A 17 -4.58 5.07 17.74
CA ASP A 17 -4.14 5.70 18.99
C ASP A 17 -5.26 6.58 19.57
N ALA A 18 -5.92 7.39 18.74
CA ALA A 18 -7.03 8.23 19.16
C ALA A 18 -8.27 7.44 19.61
N LEU A 19 -8.44 6.19 19.15
CA LEU A 19 -9.47 5.28 19.66
C LEU A 19 -9.07 4.69 21.02
N VAL A 20 -7.82 4.27 21.17
CA VAL A 20 -7.30 3.76 22.45
C VAL A 20 -7.38 4.82 23.55
N GLU A 21 -7.00 6.07 23.25
CA GLU A 21 -7.11 7.20 24.18
C GLU A 21 -8.55 7.45 24.65
N ARG A 22 -9.55 7.11 23.82
CA ARG A 22 -10.98 7.19 24.17
C ARG A 22 -11.51 5.95 24.89
N GLY A 23 -10.64 4.98 25.19
CA GLY A 23 -10.97 3.77 25.93
C GLY A 23 -11.47 2.60 25.06
N HIS A 24 -11.28 2.65 23.75
CA HIS A 24 -11.60 1.52 22.86
C HIS A 24 -10.47 0.48 22.86
N ASP A 25 -10.84 -0.80 22.74
CA ASP A 25 -9.90 -1.90 22.56
C ASP A 25 -9.59 -2.07 21.07
N VAL A 26 -8.37 -1.74 20.65
CA VAL A 26 -7.96 -1.74 19.24
C VAL A 26 -6.94 -2.84 18.99
N THR A 27 -7.23 -3.72 18.02
CA THR A 27 -6.34 -4.80 17.61
C THR A 27 -6.07 -4.70 16.12
N PHE A 28 -4.79 -4.71 15.73
CA PHE A 28 -4.40 -4.86 14.33
C PHE A 28 -4.10 -6.33 14.03
N TYR A 29 -4.66 -6.84 12.94
CA TYR A 29 -4.43 -8.19 12.45
C TYR A 29 -3.44 -8.18 11.29
N PHE A 30 -2.44 -9.07 11.34
CA PHE A 30 -1.44 -9.20 10.28
C PHE A 30 -1.09 -10.65 9.97
N GLU A 31 -0.90 -10.93 8.69
CA GLU A 31 -0.18 -12.11 8.22
C GLU A 31 1.29 -11.75 8.04
N VAL A 32 2.16 -12.44 8.78
CA VAL A 32 3.60 -12.16 8.81
C VAL A 32 4.40 -13.41 8.49
N GLN A 33 5.24 -13.33 7.47
CA GLN A 33 6.15 -14.44 7.11
C GLN A 33 7.54 -14.33 7.76
N ALA A 34 7.88 -13.17 8.34
CA ALA A 34 9.13 -12.95 9.05
C ALA A 34 8.83 -12.49 10.49
N PRO A 35 9.79 -12.60 11.44
CA PRO A 35 9.67 -12.00 12.76
C PRO A 35 9.79 -10.47 12.65
N GLU A 36 8.83 -9.83 11.98
CA GLU A 36 8.67 -8.39 12.00
C GLU A 36 7.86 -8.02 13.25
N THR A 37 8.45 -7.16 14.08
CA THR A 37 7.69 -6.41 15.07
C THR A 37 7.25 -5.10 14.42
N LEU A 38 5.95 -4.87 14.39
CA LEU A 38 5.40 -3.57 14.05
C LEU A 38 5.46 -2.72 15.32
N PRO A 39 6.16 -1.57 15.32
CA PRO A 39 5.99 -0.61 16.41
C PRO A 39 4.62 0.03 16.21
N LEU A 40 3.61 -0.53 16.87
CA LEU A 40 2.32 0.12 17.02
C LEU A 40 2.39 1.07 18.21
N GLY A 41 1.55 2.10 18.16
CA GLY A 41 1.43 3.13 19.18
C GLY A 41 0.93 2.59 20.52
N ASN A 42 0.71 3.52 21.47
CA ASN A 42 0.47 3.17 22.86
C ASN A 42 -0.88 2.45 23.03
N GLY A 43 -0.83 1.17 23.39
CA GLY A 43 -2.01 0.37 23.77
C GLY A 43 -2.74 -0.32 22.63
N VAL A 44 -2.28 -0.19 21.38
CA VAL A 44 -2.80 -0.97 20.24
C VAL A 44 -2.26 -2.40 20.31
N LYS A 45 -3.17 -3.38 20.29
CA LYS A 45 -2.84 -4.82 20.31
C LYS A 45 -2.51 -5.34 18.91
N GLN A 46 -1.82 -6.48 18.87
CA GLN A 46 -1.47 -7.17 17.63
C GLN A 46 -1.96 -8.61 17.65
N ALA A 47 -2.68 -9.00 16.61
CA ALA A 47 -2.97 -10.38 16.27
C ALA A 47 -2.06 -10.77 15.08
N LEU A 48 -0.83 -11.18 15.40
CA LEU A 48 0.15 -11.60 14.39
C LEU A 48 -0.02 -13.08 14.07
N LEU A 49 -0.35 -13.36 12.82
CA LEU A 49 -0.39 -14.70 12.25
C LEU A 49 0.95 -15.00 11.58
N HIS A 50 1.84 -15.66 12.33
CA HIS A 50 3.13 -16.08 11.79
C HIS A 50 2.94 -17.28 10.87
N LEU A 51 3.10 -17.05 9.57
CA LEU A 51 3.05 -18.13 8.57
C LEU A 51 4.35 -18.94 8.62
N ASP A 52 4.20 -20.26 8.59
CA ASP A 52 5.35 -21.16 8.53
C ASP A 52 5.96 -21.01 7.13
N SER A 53 7.18 -20.47 7.06
CA SER A 53 7.85 -20.20 5.79
C SER A 53 9.31 -20.62 5.88
N ASP A 54 9.78 -21.33 4.87
CA ASP A 54 11.20 -21.64 4.72
C ASP A 54 11.96 -20.32 4.50
N GLN A 55 12.93 -20.03 5.37
CA GLN A 55 13.75 -18.82 5.28
C GLN A 55 14.48 -18.72 3.93
N ALA A 56 14.88 -19.84 3.34
CA ALA A 56 15.50 -19.84 2.01
C ALA A 56 14.51 -19.38 0.93
N GLN A 57 13.29 -19.91 0.98
CA GLN A 57 12.21 -19.54 0.06
C GLN A 57 11.84 -18.06 0.21
N LEU A 58 11.72 -17.54 1.44
CA LEU A 58 11.42 -16.12 1.67
C LEU A 58 12.48 -15.19 1.11
N VAL A 59 13.76 -15.59 1.17
CA VAL A 59 14.85 -14.81 0.57
C VAL A 59 14.73 -14.79 -0.95
N GLU A 60 14.37 -15.91 -1.57
CA GLU A 60 14.16 -16.01 -3.01
C GLU A 60 12.96 -15.19 -3.48
N GLU A 61 11.80 -15.32 -2.81
CA GLU A 61 10.60 -14.54 -3.08
C GLU A 61 10.85 -13.03 -2.90
N TRP A 62 11.61 -12.65 -1.86
CA TRP A 62 12.01 -11.26 -1.67
C TRP A 62 12.89 -10.73 -2.80
N LYS A 63 13.86 -11.52 -3.27
CA LYS A 63 14.70 -11.15 -4.41
C LYS A 63 13.88 -11.01 -5.69
N ALA A 64 12.96 -11.94 -5.95
CA ALA A 64 12.06 -11.87 -7.09
C ALA A 64 11.17 -10.62 -7.03
N PHE A 65 10.66 -10.26 -5.86
CA PHE A 65 9.89 -9.04 -5.66
C PHE A 65 10.71 -7.76 -5.84
N GLN A 66 11.97 -7.75 -5.40
CA GLN A 66 12.87 -6.62 -5.67
C GLN A 66 13.18 -6.49 -7.16
N ASP A 67 13.46 -7.59 -7.84
CA ASP A 67 13.70 -7.62 -9.28
C ASP A 67 12.47 -7.11 -10.04
N PHE A 68 11.28 -7.52 -9.61
CA PHE A 68 10.02 -7.00 -10.11
C PHE A 68 9.90 -5.48 -9.96
N ILE A 69 10.16 -4.93 -8.78
CA ILE A 69 10.06 -3.48 -8.53
C ILE A 69 11.00 -2.67 -9.44
N TRP A 70 12.24 -3.14 -9.61
CA TRP A 70 13.29 -2.34 -10.24
C TRP A 70 13.45 -2.57 -11.74
N ASN A 71 13.17 -3.79 -12.21
CA ASN A 71 13.54 -4.23 -13.55
C ASN A 71 12.33 -4.60 -14.42
N VAL A 72 11.13 -4.77 -13.83
CA VAL A 72 9.92 -5.08 -14.59
C VAL A 72 9.14 -3.80 -14.88
N ARG A 73 8.80 -3.60 -16.16
CA ARG A 73 7.86 -2.56 -16.56
C ARG A 73 6.48 -2.93 -16.04
N TYR A 74 5.86 -2.02 -15.29
CA TYR A 74 4.47 -2.18 -14.87
C TYR A 74 3.54 -2.12 -16.10
N ASP A 75 2.67 -3.12 -16.21
CA ASP A 75 1.56 -3.15 -17.15
C ASP A 75 0.30 -3.66 -16.43
N GLY A 76 -0.83 -3.73 -17.14
CA GLY A 76 -2.06 -4.21 -16.53
C GLY A 76 -2.02 -5.64 -16.03
N ILE A 77 -1.16 -6.51 -16.57
CA ILE A 77 -1.03 -7.92 -16.18
C ILE A 77 -0.17 -8.06 -14.94
N THR A 78 0.92 -7.30 -14.84
CA THR A 78 1.83 -7.38 -13.69
C THR A 78 1.15 -6.99 -12.38
N LEU A 79 0.09 -6.18 -12.43
CA LEU A 79 -0.74 -5.83 -11.28
C LEU A 79 -1.51 -7.02 -10.67
N LEU A 80 -1.59 -8.18 -11.33
CA LEU A 80 -2.16 -9.39 -10.72
C LEU A 80 -1.24 -10.03 -9.70
N GLN A 81 0.08 -9.84 -9.81
CA GLN A 81 1.04 -10.55 -8.97
C GLN A 81 0.85 -10.24 -7.49
N PRO A 82 0.63 -8.98 -7.06
CA PRO A 82 0.30 -8.68 -5.67
C PRO A 82 -1.01 -9.34 -5.19
N TYR A 83 -2.07 -9.35 -6.02
CA TYR A 83 -3.32 -10.05 -5.67
C TYR A 83 -3.09 -11.55 -5.46
N GLN A 84 -2.34 -12.19 -6.36
CA GLN A 84 -1.99 -13.61 -6.26
C GLN A 84 -1.18 -13.90 -4.99
N ALA A 85 -0.14 -13.09 -4.72
CA ALA A 85 0.71 -13.25 -3.55
C ALA A 85 -0.09 -13.14 -2.24
N CYS A 86 -0.98 -12.15 -2.14
CA CYS A 86 -1.77 -11.93 -0.94
C CYS A 86 -2.92 -12.94 -0.78
N ALA A 87 -3.53 -13.39 -1.88
CA ALA A 87 -4.46 -14.50 -1.87
C ALA A 87 -3.80 -15.82 -1.42
N ASN A 88 -2.57 -16.09 -1.88
CA ASN A 88 -1.81 -17.26 -1.46
C ASN A 88 -1.44 -17.18 0.03
N SER A 89 -0.97 -16.03 0.52
CA SER A 89 -0.72 -15.80 1.95
C SER A 89 -1.94 -16.15 2.81
N PHE A 90 -3.14 -15.71 2.38
CA PHE A 90 -4.36 -16.04 3.10
C PHE A 90 -4.73 -17.53 2.99
N ASN A 91 -4.50 -18.17 1.85
CA ASN A 91 -4.68 -19.62 1.72
C ASN A 91 -3.77 -20.39 2.68
N ASP A 92 -2.51 -19.98 2.78
CA ASP A 92 -1.53 -20.58 3.68
C ASP A 92 -1.91 -20.35 5.14
N ALA A 93 -2.45 -19.18 5.48
CA ALA A 93 -3.04 -18.88 6.78
C ALA A 93 -4.17 -19.85 7.14
N LEU A 94 -5.11 -20.10 6.22
CA LEU A 94 -6.22 -21.02 6.43
C LEU A 94 -5.79 -22.49 6.52
N ILE A 95 -4.68 -22.87 5.89
CA ILE A 95 -4.16 -24.24 5.96
C ILE A 95 -3.34 -24.45 7.24
N SER A 96 -2.38 -23.57 7.50
CA SER A 96 -1.37 -23.77 8.55
C SER A 96 -1.77 -23.21 9.90
N LYS A 97 -2.59 -22.14 9.93
CA LYS A 97 -2.93 -21.40 11.16
C LYS A 97 -4.44 -21.09 11.27
N ALA A 98 -5.29 -21.94 10.70
CA ALA A 98 -6.75 -21.74 10.67
C ALA A 98 -7.34 -21.37 12.04
N ASN A 99 -6.93 -22.08 13.10
CA ASN A 99 -7.42 -21.83 14.46
C ASN A 99 -7.12 -20.42 14.96
N GLN A 100 -5.95 -19.86 14.61
CA GLN A 100 -5.54 -18.52 15.03
C GLN A 100 -6.28 -17.44 14.21
N TYR A 101 -6.45 -17.66 12.91
CA TYR A 101 -7.29 -16.83 12.06
C TYR A 101 -8.72 -16.77 12.61
N TRP A 102 -9.35 -17.93 12.83
CA TRP A 102 -10.71 -18.02 13.35
C TRP A 102 -10.86 -17.51 14.79
N ALA A 103 -9.83 -17.65 15.62
CA ALA A 103 -9.81 -17.05 16.96
C ALA A 103 -9.85 -15.51 16.94
N THR A 104 -9.42 -14.88 15.84
CA THR A 104 -9.53 -13.44 15.62
C THR A 104 -10.83 -13.09 14.89
N ALA A 105 -11.14 -13.79 13.81
CA ALA A 105 -12.30 -13.54 12.95
C ALA A 105 -13.64 -13.77 13.67
N ASN A 106 -13.71 -14.70 14.64
CA ASN A 106 -14.92 -15.01 15.41
C ASN A 106 -15.05 -14.20 16.71
N GLN A 107 -14.13 -13.29 17.00
CA GLN A 107 -14.32 -12.39 18.14
C GLN A 107 -15.52 -11.48 17.90
N THR A 108 -16.11 -10.97 18.98
CA THR A 108 -17.17 -9.97 18.88
C THR A 108 -16.51 -8.61 18.68
N TRP A 109 -16.60 -8.09 17.46
CA TRP A 109 -16.08 -6.79 17.08
C TRP A 109 -17.23 -5.78 17.00
N ASP A 110 -17.03 -4.58 17.53
CA ASP A 110 -17.98 -3.46 17.37
C ASP A 110 -17.81 -2.77 16.01
N LEU A 111 -16.61 -2.83 15.44
CA LEU A 111 -16.23 -2.21 14.17
C LEU A 111 -15.01 -2.92 13.59
N ILE A 112 -15.00 -3.14 12.28
CA ILE A 112 -13.86 -3.73 11.56
C ILE A 112 -13.30 -2.70 10.58
N PHE A 113 -11.99 -2.48 10.60
CA PHE A 113 -11.28 -1.74 9.55
C PHE A 113 -10.59 -2.73 8.62
N VAL A 114 -10.79 -2.57 7.32
CA VAL A 114 -10.15 -3.42 6.32
C VAL A 114 -9.34 -2.55 5.35
N ASP A 115 -8.05 -2.86 5.21
CA ASP A 115 -7.20 -2.22 4.20
C ASP A 115 -7.81 -2.49 2.81
N GLY A 116 -7.92 -1.44 2.01
CA GLY A 116 -8.44 -1.50 0.65
C GLY A 116 -7.51 -2.16 -0.35
N LEU A 117 -6.25 -2.46 0.01
CA LEU A 117 -5.25 -3.02 -0.91
C LEU A 117 -4.84 -4.45 -0.54
N PHE A 118 -5.14 -5.39 -1.44
CA PHE A 118 -4.72 -6.81 -1.39
C PHE A 118 -5.04 -7.56 -0.08
N ALA A 119 -6.01 -7.08 0.70
CA ALA A 119 -6.32 -7.57 2.04
C ALA A 119 -7.25 -8.79 2.09
N SER A 120 -6.94 -9.88 1.36
CA SER A 120 -7.84 -11.05 1.22
C SER A 120 -8.43 -11.57 2.54
N SER A 121 -7.60 -11.73 3.58
CA SER A 121 -8.08 -12.17 4.89
C SER A 121 -8.97 -11.16 5.61
N GLY A 122 -8.63 -9.87 5.50
CA GLY A 122 -9.45 -8.78 6.02
C GLY A 122 -10.80 -8.67 5.31
N TYR A 123 -10.82 -8.85 3.98
CA TYR A 123 -12.06 -8.90 3.20
C TYR A 123 -12.95 -10.06 3.65
N ALA A 124 -12.36 -11.22 3.87
CA ALA A 124 -13.10 -12.37 4.40
C ALA A 124 -13.69 -12.07 5.79
N MET A 125 -12.89 -11.53 6.72
CA MET A 125 -13.39 -11.17 8.05
C MET A 125 -14.53 -10.14 8.01
N ALA A 126 -14.38 -9.10 7.20
CA ALA A 126 -15.40 -8.06 7.02
C ALA A 126 -16.71 -8.63 6.48
N LEU A 127 -16.65 -9.43 5.41
CA LEU A 127 -17.85 -9.96 4.76
C LEU A 127 -18.54 -11.08 5.54
N LEU A 128 -17.78 -11.90 6.28
CA LEU A 128 -18.37 -12.90 7.19
C LEU A 128 -19.14 -12.26 8.35
N ASN A 129 -18.70 -11.07 8.79
CA ASN A 129 -19.30 -10.37 9.93
C ASN A 129 -20.25 -9.23 9.53
N ARG A 130 -20.41 -8.91 8.25
CA ARG A 130 -21.12 -7.72 7.74
C ARG A 130 -22.55 -7.52 8.25
N HIS A 131 -23.24 -8.59 8.66
CA HIS A 131 -24.60 -8.52 9.20
C HIS A 131 -24.68 -8.29 10.71
N LYS A 132 -23.55 -8.36 11.41
CA LYS A 132 -23.44 -8.21 12.88
C LYS A 132 -22.56 -7.03 13.27
N THR A 133 -21.51 -6.79 12.49
CA THR A 133 -20.49 -5.78 12.75
C THR A 133 -20.34 -4.91 11.50
N PRO A 134 -20.53 -3.58 11.60
CA PRO A 134 -20.20 -2.68 10.50
C PRO A 134 -18.69 -2.74 10.22
N TYR A 135 -18.32 -2.56 8.96
CA TYR A 135 -16.91 -2.42 8.59
C TYR A 135 -16.67 -1.19 7.75
N ILE A 136 -15.44 -0.69 7.84
CA ILE A 136 -14.93 0.48 7.13
C ILE A 136 -13.80 0.01 6.22
N THR A 137 -13.85 0.43 4.96
CA THR A 137 -12.69 0.23 4.07
C THR A 137 -11.72 1.40 4.24
N PHE A 138 -10.44 1.10 4.42
CA PHE A 138 -9.38 2.07 4.64
C PHE A 138 -8.43 2.07 3.44
N GLN A 139 -8.49 3.15 2.65
CA GLN A 139 -7.77 3.28 1.38
C GLN A 139 -6.48 4.08 1.59
N THR A 140 -5.36 3.37 1.60
CA THR A 140 -4.00 3.92 1.81
C THR A 140 -3.23 4.21 0.52
N THR A 141 -3.69 3.64 -0.58
CA THR A 141 -3.11 3.82 -1.90
C THR A 141 -4.13 4.48 -2.81
N GLU A 142 -3.65 4.81 -4.00
CA GLU A 142 -4.48 5.17 -5.14
C GLU A 142 -5.76 4.35 -5.11
N LEU A 143 -6.91 5.04 -4.95
CA LEU A 143 -8.23 4.40 -4.95
C LEU A 143 -8.20 3.33 -6.02
N LEU A 144 -8.16 2.07 -5.59
CA LEU A 144 -8.07 0.97 -6.54
C LEU A 144 -9.18 1.23 -7.52
N ASP A 145 -8.85 1.17 -8.80
CA ASP A 145 -9.77 1.32 -9.91
C ASP A 145 -11.15 0.73 -9.59
N ASN A 146 -11.15 -0.44 -8.97
CA ASN A 146 -12.33 -1.12 -8.41
C ASN A 146 -13.24 -0.22 -7.57
N HIS A 147 -12.73 0.51 -6.58
CA HIS A 147 -13.53 1.36 -5.71
C HIS A 147 -14.24 2.47 -6.48
N VAL A 148 -13.49 3.13 -7.36
CA VAL A 148 -14.00 4.22 -8.20
C VAL A 148 -15.04 3.70 -9.17
N TYR A 149 -14.78 2.57 -9.81
CA TYR A 149 -15.73 1.97 -10.75
C TYR A 149 -16.99 1.44 -10.02
N SER A 150 -16.83 0.79 -8.87
CA SER A 150 -17.94 0.23 -8.08
C SER A 150 -18.88 1.32 -7.55
N LEU A 151 -18.35 2.49 -7.21
CA LEU A 151 -19.12 3.61 -6.64
C LEU A 151 -19.36 4.76 -7.63
N ALA A 152 -18.97 4.60 -8.90
CA ALA A 152 -19.04 5.64 -9.93
C ALA A 152 -18.40 6.99 -9.50
N LEU A 153 -17.31 6.91 -8.74
CA LEU A 153 -16.55 8.08 -8.31
C LEU A 153 -15.63 8.56 -9.43
N SER A 154 -15.15 9.79 -9.32
CA SER A 154 -14.15 10.33 -10.26
C SER A 154 -12.76 10.22 -9.66
N ARG A 155 -11.76 9.99 -10.51
CA ARG A 155 -10.35 9.96 -10.11
C ARG A 155 -9.65 11.21 -10.56
N TRP A 156 -8.58 11.52 -9.84
CA TRP A 156 -7.69 12.57 -10.23
C TRP A 156 -6.67 12.09 -11.28
N TYR A 157 -6.63 12.74 -12.44
CA TYR A 157 -5.79 12.32 -13.58
C TYR A 157 -4.27 12.58 -13.42
N SER A 158 -3.84 13.52 -12.55
CA SER A 158 -2.42 13.74 -12.24
C SER A 158 -1.86 12.91 -11.06
N SER A 159 -2.69 12.09 -10.40
CA SER A 159 -2.32 11.23 -9.28
C SER A 159 -2.29 9.77 -9.75
N THR A 160 -3.11 9.44 -10.77
CA THR A 160 -2.92 8.28 -11.65
C THR A 160 -1.60 8.44 -12.39
N ARG A 161 -0.56 7.77 -11.90
CA ARG A 161 0.76 7.85 -12.52
C ARG A 161 0.72 7.31 -13.96
N PRO A 162 1.62 7.78 -14.81
CA PRO A 162 1.93 7.16 -16.09
C PRO A 162 2.68 5.82 -15.92
N MET A 163 2.34 4.95 -14.95
CA MET A 163 3.06 3.68 -14.75
C MET A 163 3.07 2.80 -16.00
N LEU A 164 2.17 3.11 -16.94
CA LEU A 164 1.86 2.35 -18.13
C LEU A 164 2.35 3.02 -19.42
N VAL A 165 2.88 4.25 -19.36
CA VAL A 165 3.37 4.93 -20.56
C VAL A 165 4.79 4.46 -20.90
N PRO A 166 5.19 4.45 -22.19
CA PRO A 166 6.56 4.14 -22.56
C PRO A 166 7.53 5.20 -22.02
N PHE A 167 8.80 4.84 -21.80
CA PHE A 167 9.80 5.76 -21.23
C PHE A 167 10.04 7.02 -22.07
N ASP A 168 9.79 6.95 -23.38
CA ASP A 168 9.84 8.04 -24.35
C ASP A 168 8.46 8.67 -24.61
N PHE A 169 7.55 8.59 -23.63
CA PHE A 169 6.21 9.14 -23.73
C PHE A 169 6.25 10.61 -24.16
N SER A 170 5.38 10.95 -25.11
CA SER A 170 5.24 12.31 -25.62
C SER A 170 3.75 12.60 -25.76
N ILE A 171 3.30 13.67 -25.09
CA ILE A 171 1.90 14.09 -25.17
C ILE A 171 1.49 14.45 -26.60
N ASN A 172 2.43 14.84 -27.46
CA ASN A 172 2.18 15.17 -28.86
C ASN A 172 2.01 13.91 -29.73
N ASN A 173 2.54 12.76 -29.30
CA ASN A 173 2.43 11.51 -30.04
C ASN A 173 1.07 10.83 -29.80
N PHE A 174 0.24 10.77 -30.85
CA PHE A 174 -1.07 10.12 -30.79
C PHE A 174 -1.01 8.66 -30.36
N PHE A 175 -0.03 7.90 -30.83
CA PHE A 175 0.09 6.48 -30.49
C PHE A 175 0.48 6.28 -29.02
N HIS A 176 1.27 7.18 -28.45
CA HIS A 176 1.59 7.13 -27.02
C HIS A 176 0.34 7.38 -26.17
N ARG A 177 -0.53 8.30 -26.58
CA ARG A 177 -1.84 8.53 -25.94
C ARG A 177 -2.78 7.33 -26.08
N LEU A 178 -2.84 6.71 -27.27
CA LEU A 178 -3.65 5.52 -27.50
C LEU A 178 -3.15 4.32 -26.69
N GLN A 179 -1.84 4.11 -26.64
CA GLN A 179 -1.24 3.07 -25.81
C GLN A 179 -1.58 3.27 -24.34
N HIS A 180 -1.51 4.50 -23.83
CA HIS A 180 -1.91 4.80 -22.46
C HIS A 180 -3.38 4.39 -22.20
N CYS A 181 -4.30 4.77 -23.10
CA CYS A 181 -5.70 4.36 -23.00
C CYS A 181 -5.87 2.83 -22.99
N TYR A 182 -5.15 2.12 -23.88
CA TYR A 182 -5.18 0.66 -23.95
C TYR A 182 -4.66 0.02 -22.66
N GLU A 183 -3.57 0.53 -22.10
CA GLU A 183 -3.04 0.02 -20.84
C GLU A 183 -3.99 0.29 -19.67
N SER A 184 -4.62 1.47 -19.59
CA SER A 184 -5.64 1.76 -18.58
C SER A 184 -6.84 0.81 -18.67
N MET A 185 -7.31 0.52 -19.89
CA MET A 185 -8.36 -0.48 -20.10
C MET A 185 -7.91 -1.88 -19.67
N LYS A 186 -6.67 -2.26 -19.95
CA LYS A 186 -6.11 -3.52 -19.47
C LYS A 186 -6.05 -3.56 -17.94
N VAL A 187 -5.62 -2.48 -17.27
CA VAL A 187 -5.62 -2.44 -15.79
C VAL A 187 -7.02 -2.66 -15.26
N PHE A 188 -8.01 -1.95 -15.79
CA PHE A 188 -9.41 -2.14 -15.41
C PHE A 188 -9.82 -3.60 -15.56
N VAL A 189 -9.68 -4.19 -16.75
CA VAL A 189 -10.09 -5.58 -17.00
C VAL A 189 -9.36 -6.53 -16.06
N THR A 190 -8.06 -6.31 -15.88
CA THR A 190 -7.23 -7.22 -15.13
C THR A 190 -7.48 -7.15 -13.63
N VAL A 191 -7.48 -5.96 -13.06
CA VAL A 191 -7.69 -5.76 -11.62
C VAL A 191 -9.14 -6.03 -11.23
N HIS A 192 -10.10 -5.58 -12.05
CA HIS A 192 -11.51 -5.70 -11.74
C HIS A 192 -12.00 -7.13 -11.91
N PHE A 193 -11.70 -7.83 -13.01
CA PHE A 193 -12.24 -9.18 -13.21
C PHE A 193 -11.28 -10.27 -12.73
N PHE A 194 -10.01 -10.26 -13.16
CA PHE A 194 -9.07 -11.32 -12.79
C PHE A 194 -8.59 -11.17 -11.35
N GLY A 195 -8.33 -9.93 -10.89
CA GLY A 195 -8.02 -9.64 -9.49
C GLY A 195 -9.17 -10.01 -8.56
N GLU A 196 -10.42 -9.67 -8.91
CA GLU A 196 -11.60 -10.12 -8.17
C GLU A 196 -11.66 -11.63 -8.08
N LYS A 197 -11.47 -12.33 -9.21
CA LYS A 197 -11.53 -13.79 -9.25
C LYS A 197 -10.50 -14.43 -8.31
N ILE A 198 -9.26 -13.93 -8.33
CA ILE A 198 -8.19 -14.40 -7.44
C ILE A 198 -8.60 -14.24 -5.96
N VAL A 199 -9.13 -13.06 -5.60
CA VAL A 199 -9.56 -12.79 -4.22
C VAL A 199 -10.78 -13.62 -3.85
N GLN A 200 -11.78 -13.72 -4.73
CA GLN A 200 -12.97 -14.56 -4.57
C GLN A 200 -12.58 -16.02 -4.28
N ASP A 201 -11.65 -16.57 -5.03
CA ASP A 201 -11.19 -17.95 -4.85
C ASP A 201 -10.49 -18.14 -3.50
N ALA A 202 -9.79 -17.13 -2.99
CA ALA A 202 -9.19 -17.19 -1.65
C ALA A 202 -10.23 -17.06 -0.54
N VAL A 203 -11.10 -16.04 -0.60
CA VAL A 203 -12.09 -15.77 0.47
C VAL A 203 -13.20 -16.81 0.54
N SER A 204 -13.50 -17.48 -0.57
CA SER A 204 -14.46 -18.59 -0.60
C SER A 204 -14.04 -19.78 0.27
N LYS A 205 -12.73 -20.01 0.47
CA LYS A 205 -12.23 -21.05 1.37
C LYS A 205 -12.50 -20.73 2.86
N ALA A 206 -12.68 -19.46 3.19
CA ALA A 206 -13.17 -19.02 4.49
C ALA A 206 -14.70 -18.98 4.58
N GLY A 207 -15.43 -19.33 3.52
CA GLY A 207 -16.90 -19.39 3.50
C GLY A 207 -17.60 -18.17 2.92
N VAL A 208 -16.87 -17.18 2.39
CA VAL A 208 -17.48 -16.05 1.67
C VAL A 208 -17.85 -16.48 0.25
N THR A 209 -19.14 -16.63 -0.03
CA THR A 209 -19.62 -17.20 -1.30
C THR A 209 -19.96 -16.17 -2.37
N ASP A 210 -20.14 -14.91 -1.98
CA ASP A 210 -20.63 -13.82 -2.82
C ASP A 210 -19.66 -12.64 -2.87
N PHE A 211 -18.35 -12.91 -2.90
CA PHE A 211 -17.38 -11.83 -3.04
C PHE A 211 -17.47 -11.19 -4.43
N SER A 212 -17.62 -9.87 -4.44
CA SER A 212 -17.25 -8.98 -5.54
C SER A 212 -16.73 -7.67 -4.96
N TRP A 213 -16.00 -6.89 -5.76
CA TRP A 213 -15.61 -5.53 -5.37
C TRP A 213 -16.85 -4.68 -5.06
N ASP A 214 -17.91 -4.81 -5.87
CA ASP A 214 -19.16 -4.10 -5.64
C ASP A 214 -19.77 -4.44 -4.27
N ILE A 215 -19.82 -5.72 -3.89
CA ILE A 215 -20.38 -6.15 -2.60
C ILE A 215 -19.50 -5.65 -1.45
N LEU A 216 -18.18 -5.75 -1.58
CA LEU A 216 -17.24 -5.26 -0.56
C LEU A 216 -17.38 -3.75 -0.36
N MET A 217 -17.50 -2.97 -1.42
CA MET A 217 -17.57 -1.52 -1.31
C MET A 217 -18.96 -1.02 -0.89
N ASN A 218 -20.04 -1.58 -1.46
CA ASN A 218 -21.41 -1.14 -1.15
C ASN A 218 -21.92 -1.64 0.21
N SER A 219 -21.34 -2.70 0.79
CA SER A 219 -21.71 -3.18 2.12
C SER A 219 -20.90 -2.52 3.25
N ALA A 220 -19.90 -1.71 2.91
CA ALA A 220 -19.14 -0.96 3.90
C ALA A 220 -20.00 0.16 4.50
N ALA A 221 -19.83 0.44 5.79
CA ALA A 221 -20.52 1.55 6.45
C ALA A 221 -19.99 2.91 5.96
N MET A 222 -18.70 2.97 5.67
CA MET A 222 -18.02 4.09 5.03
C MET A 222 -16.66 3.65 4.49
N THR A 223 -16.06 4.52 3.69
CA THR A 223 -14.71 4.43 3.20
C THR A 223 -13.92 5.62 3.69
N LEU A 224 -12.79 5.36 4.33
CA LEU A 224 -11.82 6.40 4.70
C LEU A 224 -10.65 6.33 3.74
N SER A 225 -10.19 7.47 3.25
CA SER A 225 -9.00 7.54 2.40
C SER A 225 -8.01 8.58 2.91
N ASP A 226 -6.78 8.15 3.15
CA ASP A 226 -5.64 9.03 3.41
C ASP A 226 -4.93 9.46 2.12
N TYR A 227 -5.33 8.87 0.98
CA TYR A 227 -4.77 9.14 -0.32
C TYR A 227 -5.11 10.55 -0.80
N VAL A 228 -4.18 11.15 -1.54
CA VAL A 228 -4.27 12.54 -2.00
C VAL A 228 -5.08 12.60 -3.29
N ASP A 229 -6.38 12.89 -3.22
CA ASP A 229 -7.28 12.90 -4.39
C ASP A 229 -8.16 14.17 -4.54
N GLY A 230 -8.10 15.14 -3.61
CA GLY A 230 -9.08 16.24 -3.48
C GLY A 230 -8.69 17.65 -3.94
N TRP A 231 -7.64 17.84 -4.73
CA TRP A 231 -6.92 19.13 -4.80
C TRP A 231 -7.39 20.29 -5.75
N MET A 232 -8.23 20.16 -6.80
CA MET A 232 -8.36 21.17 -7.87
C MET A 232 -9.62 21.16 -8.75
N PHE A 233 -10.42 20.08 -8.82
CA PHE A 233 -11.59 20.04 -9.73
C PHE A 233 -12.83 19.42 -9.08
N ALA A 234 -14.01 19.79 -9.57
CA ALA A 234 -15.26 19.15 -9.19
C ALA A 234 -15.19 17.66 -9.55
N GLN A 235 -15.52 16.82 -8.57
CA GLN A 235 -15.42 15.36 -8.64
C GLN A 235 -16.74 14.76 -8.19
N SER A 236 -17.14 13.62 -8.77
CA SER A 236 -18.20 12.82 -8.16
C SER A 236 -17.64 12.25 -6.85
N VAL A 237 -18.36 12.55 -5.77
CA VAL A 237 -18.08 12.09 -4.42
C VAL A 237 -19.32 11.37 -3.90
N ALA A 238 -19.11 10.39 -3.03
CA ALA A 238 -20.18 9.75 -2.29
C ALA A 238 -20.13 10.18 -0.82
N ASN A 239 -21.29 10.24 -0.16
CA ASN A 239 -21.39 10.72 1.23
C ASN A 239 -20.71 9.79 2.23
N ASP A 240 -20.55 8.52 1.87
CA ASP A 240 -19.88 7.47 2.59
C ASP A 240 -18.37 7.41 2.28
N PHE A 241 -17.86 8.27 1.38
CA PHE A 241 -16.44 8.38 1.07
C PHE A 241 -15.82 9.61 1.73
N ILE A 242 -14.99 9.39 2.74
CA ILE A 242 -14.40 10.45 3.56
C ILE A 242 -12.89 10.52 3.33
N LYS A 243 -12.46 11.67 2.80
CA LYS A 243 -11.04 12.01 2.65
C LYS A 243 -10.52 12.51 3.98
N ILE A 244 -9.69 11.70 4.64
CA ILE A 244 -9.09 12.03 5.94
C ILE A 244 -7.69 12.63 5.78
N GLY A 245 -7.08 12.47 4.60
CA GLY A 245 -5.75 12.98 4.28
C GLY A 245 -4.63 12.24 5.00
N ALA A 246 -3.38 12.54 4.62
CA ALA A 246 -2.21 11.94 5.24
C ALA A 246 -1.96 12.56 6.63
N HIS A 247 -1.89 11.72 7.66
CA HIS A 247 -1.49 12.16 8.99
C HIS A 247 0.03 12.04 9.17
N CYS A 248 0.66 13.16 9.45
CA CYS A 248 2.09 13.22 9.79
C CYS A 248 2.23 13.70 11.23
N PRO A 249 3.23 13.22 11.99
CA PRO A 249 3.62 13.83 13.25
C PRO A 249 3.87 15.33 13.06
N ALA A 250 3.67 16.10 14.13
CA ALA A 250 4.00 17.52 14.13
C ALA A 250 5.44 17.73 13.62
N ALA A 251 5.61 18.71 12.74
CA ALA A 251 6.93 19.06 12.26
C ALA A 251 7.82 19.41 13.45
N VAL A 252 9.04 18.89 13.44
CA VAL A 252 10.07 19.31 14.39
C VAL A 252 10.76 20.55 13.83
N ASP A 253 11.02 21.54 14.70
CA ASP A 253 11.66 22.79 14.28
C ASP A 253 13.09 22.57 13.77
N GLN A 254 13.77 21.53 14.25
CA GLN A 254 15.12 21.17 13.83
C GLN A 254 15.27 19.65 13.74
N LEU A 255 16.04 19.21 12.73
CA LEU A 255 16.46 17.82 12.63
C LEU A 255 17.43 17.50 13.77
N THR A 256 17.20 16.39 14.47
CA THR A 256 18.05 15.97 15.60
C THR A 256 19.46 15.56 15.17
N ASP A 257 19.62 15.15 13.91
CA ASP A 257 20.92 14.85 13.32
C ASP A 257 21.55 16.15 12.81
N SER A 258 22.66 16.55 13.43
CA SER A 258 23.35 17.79 13.11
C SER A 258 23.93 17.83 11.70
N SER A 259 24.30 16.68 11.13
CA SER A 259 24.83 16.59 9.77
C SER A 259 23.74 16.79 8.72
N LEU A 260 22.57 16.17 8.94
CA LEU A 260 21.39 16.38 8.09
C LEU A 260 20.86 17.80 8.22
N ASN A 261 20.84 18.33 9.45
CA ASN A 261 20.43 19.71 9.67
C ASN A 261 21.35 20.70 8.96
N ALA A 262 22.67 20.48 8.98
CA ALA A 262 23.62 21.32 8.25
C ALA A 262 23.45 21.20 6.73
N PHE A 263 23.19 20.00 6.22
CA PHE A 263 22.97 19.76 4.79
C PHE A 263 21.68 20.40 4.27
N VAL A 264 20.57 20.25 4.98
CA VAL A 264 19.26 20.80 4.58
C VAL A 264 19.24 22.32 4.67
N ASN A 265 19.93 22.90 5.65
CA ASN A 265 19.99 24.35 5.86
C ASN A 265 21.23 25.01 5.22
N ASP A 266 21.89 24.34 4.26
CA ASP A 266 23.03 24.93 3.54
C ASP A 266 22.57 26.10 2.66
N GLU A 267 22.92 27.33 3.06
CA GLU A 267 22.57 28.56 2.34
C GLU A 267 23.19 28.65 0.93
N THR A 268 24.21 27.83 0.65
CA THR A 268 24.81 27.76 -0.70
C THR A 268 23.99 26.90 -1.66
N SER A 269 23.10 26.06 -1.13
CA SER A 269 22.13 25.28 -1.90
C SER A 269 20.91 26.12 -2.25
N LYS A 270 20.40 25.98 -3.47
CA LYS A 270 19.13 26.58 -3.93
C LYS A 270 17.91 25.78 -3.46
N GLY A 271 18.13 24.66 -2.78
CA GLY A 271 17.09 23.80 -2.25
C GLY A 271 17.57 22.36 -2.12
N THR A 272 16.88 21.58 -1.31
CA THR A 272 17.19 20.18 -1.05
C THR A 272 16.11 19.28 -1.64
N ILE A 273 16.52 18.25 -2.38
CA ILE A 273 15.63 17.18 -2.81
C ILE A 273 15.85 15.96 -1.91
N LEU A 274 14.80 15.57 -1.17
CA LEU A 274 14.75 14.32 -0.43
C LEU A 274 14.20 13.22 -1.32
N ILE A 275 14.94 12.11 -1.41
CA ILE A 275 14.54 10.94 -2.20
C ILE A 275 14.39 9.76 -1.24
N ALA A 276 13.18 9.21 -1.20
CA ALA A 276 12.86 8.04 -0.38
C ALA A 276 12.06 7.03 -1.19
N PHE A 277 12.54 5.78 -1.23
CA PHE A 277 11.90 4.66 -1.94
C PHE A 277 10.94 3.84 -1.06
N GLY A 278 10.72 4.28 0.18
CA GLY A 278 9.83 3.60 1.13
C GLY A 278 10.39 2.28 1.64
N THR A 279 9.51 1.39 2.09
CA THR A 279 9.89 0.11 2.72
C THR A 279 10.06 -1.04 1.73
N PHE A 280 9.41 -0.95 0.56
CA PHE A 280 9.35 -2.03 -0.41
C PHE A 280 10.43 -1.96 -1.48
N ALA A 281 10.81 -0.78 -1.94
CA ALA A 281 11.82 -0.64 -2.99
C ALA A 281 13.22 -0.44 -2.38
N GLN A 282 14.00 -1.52 -2.30
CA GLN A 282 15.35 -1.46 -1.75
C GLN A 282 16.34 -1.05 -2.85
N TRP A 283 16.89 0.16 -2.74
CA TRP A 283 17.81 0.74 -3.72
C TRP A 283 18.97 -0.17 -4.12
N ASN A 284 19.47 -1.00 -3.20
CA ASN A 284 20.57 -1.91 -3.47
C ASN A 284 20.26 -2.91 -4.61
N PHE A 285 18.98 -3.22 -4.85
CA PHE A 285 18.53 -4.10 -5.92
C PHE A 285 18.31 -3.40 -7.27
N ALA A 286 18.37 -2.07 -7.31
CA ALA A 286 18.32 -1.34 -8.58
C ALA A 286 19.54 -1.68 -9.45
N SER A 287 19.34 -1.78 -10.76
CA SER A 287 20.45 -2.02 -11.71
C SER A 287 21.46 -0.88 -11.69
N ASP A 288 22.73 -1.18 -11.93
CA ASP A 288 23.77 -0.13 -11.94
C ASP A 288 23.52 0.93 -13.01
N ALA A 289 22.88 0.54 -14.12
CA ALA A 289 22.46 1.48 -15.16
C ALA A 289 21.43 2.48 -14.60
N LEU A 290 20.42 2.00 -13.88
CA LEU A 290 19.41 2.86 -13.24
C LEU A 290 20.05 3.75 -12.17
N LYS A 291 20.92 3.18 -11.32
CA LYS A 291 21.64 3.94 -10.28
C LYS A 291 22.48 5.07 -10.88
N ARG A 292 23.23 4.80 -11.97
CA ARG A 292 24.02 5.81 -12.67
C ARG A 292 23.15 6.88 -13.31
N ALA A 293 22.11 6.49 -14.05
CA ALA A 293 21.20 7.43 -14.69
C ALA A 293 20.51 8.35 -13.65
N PHE A 294 20.16 7.79 -12.50
CA PHE A 294 19.59 8.55 -11.38
C PHE A 294 20.56 9.59 -10.85
N VAL A 295 21.80 9.21 -10.51
CA VAL A 295 22.84 10.14 -10.04
C VAL A 295 23.16 11.21 -11.08
N GLU A 296 23.26 10.82 -12.36
CA GLU A 296 23.52 11.74 -13.47
C GLU A 296 22.39 12.78 -13.61
N ALA A 297 21.13 12.38 -13.47
CA ALA A 297 19.99 13.30 -13.53
C ALA A 297 20.09 14.38 -12.44
N PHE A 298 20.44 14.03 -11.20
CA PHE A 298 20.59 14.99 -10.11
C PHE A 298 21.86 15.84 -10.23
N ASN A 299 22.96 15.28 -10.72
CA ASN A 299 24.17 16.06 -11.00
C ASN A 299 23.96 17.13 -12.07
N ASN A 300 22.98 16.94 -12.96
CA ASN A 300 22.57 17.91 -13.97
C ASN A 300 21.64 19.01 -13.43
N LEU A 301 21.34 19.06 -12.12
CA LEU A 301 20.56 20.11 -11.47
C LEU A 301 21.49 21.13 -10.77
N PRO A 302 21.88 22.23 -11.44
CA PRO A 302 22.90 23.13 -10.91
C PRO A 302 22.43 23.88 -9.66
N GLY A 303 23.16 23.65 -8.56
CA GLY A 303 22.95 24.32 -7.28
C GLY A 303 21.85 23.72 -6.42
N ILE A 304 21.39 22.50 -6.71
CA ILE A 304 20.45 21.76 -5.85
C ILE A 304 21.20 20.65 -5.13
N ALA A 305 21.13 20.62 -3.80
CA ALA A 305 21.66 19.51 -3.01
C ALA A 305 20.67 18.34 -3.03
N SER A 306 21.14 17.11 -3.25
CA SER A 306 20.30 15.91 -3.29
C SER A 306 20.70 14.96 -2.17
N LEU A 307 19.72 14.43 -1.44
CA LEU A 307 19.92 13.46 -0.37
C LEU A 307 19.16 12.18 -0.68
N ILE A 308 19.88 11.06 -0.78
CA ILE A 308 19.26 9.76 -1.00
C ILE A 308 19.14 9.04 0.33
N GLY A 309 17.91 8.86 0.80
CA GLY A 309 17.62 8.03 1.96
C GLY A 309 17.70 6.54 1.58
N LEU A 310 18.74 5.85 2.03
CA LEU A 310 18.92 4.42 1.85
C LEU A 310 18.52 3.70 3.13
N LYS A 311 17.50 2.85 3.08
CA LYS A 311 17.17 1.98 4.21
C LYS A 311 18.12 0.78 4.23
N ASN A 312 18.94 0.66 5.27
CA ASN A 312 19.74 -0.54 5.50
C ASN A 312 18.92 -1.59 6.25
N LYS A 313 18.89 -2.83 5.74
CA LYS A 313 18.03 -3.92 6.25
C LYS A 313 18.53 -4.46 7.60
N GLU A 314 19.82 -4.33 7.90
CA GLU A 314 20.44 -5.00 9.06
C GLU A 314 20.13 -4.34 10.40
N ASN A 315 19.74 -3.07 10.42
CA ASN A 315 19.57 -2.29 11.64
C ASN A 315 18.39 -1.29 11.59
N GLY A 316 17.62 -1.27 10.50
CA GLY A 316 16.47 -0.37 10.35
C GLY A 316 16.84 1.11 10.27
N GLN A 317 18.13 1.45 10.25
CA GLN A 317 18.62 2.81 10.10
C GLN A 317 18.55 3.23 8.63
N ILE A 318 18.10 4.47 8.42
CA ILE A 318 18.21 5.15 7.14
C ILE A 318 19.62 5.75 7.10
N SER A 319 20.48 5.19 6.25
CA SER A 319 21.74 5.80 5.90
C SER A 319 21.52 6.78 4.75
N TYR A 320 22.12 7.95 4.81
CA TYR A 320 22.03 8.93 3.75
C TYR A 320 23.31 8.90 2.91
N THR A 321 23.18 9.06 1.61
CA THR A 321 24.31 9.24 0.67
C THR A 321 23.97 10.38 -0.27
#